data_AF-A0A0A1ZDK1-F1
#
_entry.id   AF-A0A0A1ZDK1-F1
#
_cell.length_a   1.000
_cell.length_b   1.000
_cell.length_c   1.000
_cell.angle_alpha   90.00
_cell.angle_beta   90.00
_cell.angle_gamma   90.00
#
_symmetry.space_group_name_H-M   'P 1'
#
loop_
_entity.id
_entity.type
_entity.pdbx_description
1 polymer ?
#
loop_
_entity_poly.entity_id
_entity_poly.type
_entity_poly.pdbx_seq_one_letter_code
_entity_poly.pdbx_strand_id
1 'polypeptide(L)'
;MNYQLLIESYSFGSSLSEQEIELLSLELETQIMNINISTEFGCFKSAPSHICEGLNLKKDTYWIMCLAEILDLHKPPQFGKTKSVEVFDLLLEKGLVIG
;
A
#
# COMPACT_ATOMS: atom_id res chain seq x y z
N MET A 1 7.24 11.24 9.38
CA MET A 1 5.77 11.34 9.22
C MET A 1 5.24 9.92 9.18
N ASN A 2 4.13 9.59 9.87
CA ASN A 2 3.58 8.24 9.83
C ASN A 2 2.69 8.10 8.58
N TYR A 3 3.11 7.31 7.58
CA TYR A 3 2.34 7.10 6.35
C TYR A 3 0.92 6.57 6.62
N GLN A 4 0.71 5.83 7.72
CA GLN A 4 -0.59 5.31 8.10
C GLN A 4 -1.60 6.43 8.38
N LEU A 5 -1.14 7.54 8.98
CA LEU A 5 -2.00 8.71 9.24
C LEU A 5 -2.41 9.41 7.94
N LEU A 6 -1.52 9.43 6.94
CA LEU A 6 -1.83 9.99 5.61
C LEU A 6 -2.87 9.13 4.89
N ILE A 7 -2.68 7.81 4.89
CA ILE A 7 -3.64 6.85 4.32
C ILE A 7 -4.99 6.94 5.05
N GLU A 8 -4.99 7.01 6.38
CA GLU A 8 -6.21 7.15 7.18
C GLU A 8 -6.96 8.44 6.81
N SER A 9 -6.27 9.58 6.80
CA SER A 9 -6.86 10.88 6.44
C SER A 9 -7.43 10.86 5.01
N TYR A 10 -6.72 10.24 4.07
CA TYR A 10 -7.16 10.07 2.69
C TYR A 10 -8.41 9.17 2.59
N SER A 11 -8.44 8.07 3.35
CA SER A 11 -9.60 7.16 3.39
C SER A 11 -10.89 7.83 3.91
N PHE A 12 -10.74 8.93 4.67
CA PHE A 12 -11.85 9.77 5.12
C PHE A 12 -12.18 10.95 4.18
N GLY A 13 -11.57 10.99 2.99
CA GLY A 13 -11.89 11.96 1.93
C GLY A 13 -10.97 13.18 1.87
N SER A 14 -9.86 13.19 2.60
CA SER A 14 -8.84 14.24 2.44
C SER A 14 -8.07 14.05 1.13
N SER A 15 -7.63 15.13 0.49
CA SER A 15 -6.72 15.05 -0.67
C SER A 15 -5.27 14.92 -0.22
N LEU A 16 -4.46 14.19 -1.00
CA LEU A 16 -3.00 14.18 -0.83
C LEU A 16 -2.35 15.24 -1.74
N SER A 17 -1.38 15.95 -1.18
CA SER A 17 -0.47 16.81 -1.94
C SER A 17 0.56 15.98 -2.73
N GLU A 18 1.20 16.59 -3.73
CA GLU A 18 2.28 15.93 -4.49
C GLU A 18 3.41 15.45 -3.58
N GLN A 19 3.80 16.25 -2.57
CA GLN A 19 4.85 15.87 -1.62
C GLN A 19 4.45 14.67 -0.76
N GLU A 20 3.18 14.57 -0.36
CA GLU A 20 2.67 13.41 0.37
C GLU A 20 2.64 12.17 -0.53
N ILE A 21 2.24 12.30 -1.80
CA ILE A 21 2.26 11.21 -2.78
C ILE A 21 3.70 10.70 -2.99
N GLU A 22 4.69 11.59 -3.11
CA GLU A 22 6.10 11.20 -3.20
C GLU A 22 6.59 10.49 -1.94
N LEU A 23 6.20 10.98 -0.76
CA LEU A 23 6.53 10.34 0.51
C LEU A 23 5.94 8.92 0.59
N LEU A 24 4.68 8.74 0.20
CA LEU A 24 4.02 7.44 0.12
C LEU A 24 4.72 6.51 -0.87
N SER A 25 5.19 7.05 -2.01
CA SER A 25 5.95 6.29 -3.02
C SER A 25 7.26 5.74 -2.43
N LEU A 26 8.05 6.59 -1.75
CA LEU A 26 9.30 6.20 -1.10
C LEU A 26 9.07 5.17 0.03
N GLU A 27 8.00 5.33 0.79
CA GLU A 27 7.61 4.38 1.83
C GLU A 27 7.29 3.01 1.23
N LEU A 28 6.53 2.97 0.13
CA LEU A 28 6.19 1.71 -0.54
C LEU A 28 7.45 0.99 -1.02
N GLU A 29 8.37 1.72 -1.68
CA GLU A 29 9.64 1.16 -2.14
C GLU A 29 10.48 0.61 -0.99
N THR A 30 10.52 1.33 0.15
CA THR A 30 11.22 0.89 1.35
C THR A 30 10.61 -0.40 1.91
N GLN A 31 9.29 -0.49 1.98
CA GLN A 31 8.61 -1.71 2.44
C GLN A 31 8.86 -2.89 1.51
N ILE A 32 8.77 -2.69 0.19
CA ILE A 32 9.10 -3.73 -0.81
C ILE A 32 10.55 -4.21 -0.64
N MET A 33 11.50 -3.29 -0.47
CA MET A 33 12.90 -3.64 -0.23
C MET A 33 13.07 -4.48 1.05
N ASN A 34 12.41 -4.09 2.14
CA ASN A 34 12.46 -4.81 3.40
C ASN A 34 11.90 -6.23 3.27
N ILE A 35 10.77 -6.41 2.57
CA ILE A 35 10.16 -7.72 2.29
C ILE A 35 11.12 -8.62 1.50
N ASN A 36 11.83 -8.05 0.53
CA ASN A 36 12.82 -8.77 -0.27
C ASN A 36 14.04 -9.21 0.54
N ILE A 37 14.42 -8.46 1.58
CA ILE A 37 15.51 -8.83 2.49
C ILE A 37 15.05 -9.89 3.50
N SER A 38 13.88 -9.68 4.14
CA SER A 38 13.29 -10.64 5.06
C SER A 38 11.79 -10.38 5.26
N THR A 39 11.04 -11.48 5.33
CA THR A 39 9.61 -11.50 5.66
C THR A 39 9.32 -11.19 7.13
N GLU A 40 10.33 -10.84 7.94
CA GLU A 40 10.14 -10.36 9.31
C GLU A 40 10.14 -8.82 9.41
N PHE A 41 10.68 -8.11 8.40
CA PHE A 41 10.79 -6.65 8.40
C PHE A 41 9.66 -5.93 7.64
N GLY A 42 8.80 -6.66 6.92
CA GLY A 42 7.65 -6.08 6.23
C GLY A 42 6.51 -5.72 7.19
N CYS A 43 5.82 -4.61 6.94
CA CYS A 43 4.64 -4.24 7.72
C CYS A 43 3.40 -5.02 7.24
N PHE A 44 3.33 -6.32 7.57
CA PHE A 44 2.20 -7.19 7.19
C PHE A 44 0.99 -7.06 8.11
N LYS A 45 0.87 -5.94 8.80
CA LYS A 45 -0.33 -5.68 9.62
C LYS A 45 -1.49 -5.38 8.68
N SER A 46 -2.62 -6.00 8.93
CA SER A 46 -3.88 -5.61 8.31
C SER A 46 -4.23 -4.19 8.71
N ALA A 47 -4.71 -3.43 7.73
CA ALA A 47 -5.28 -2.11 7.98
C ALA A 47 -6.60 -2.25 8.74
N PRO A 48 -6.95 -1.30 9.62
CA PRO A 48 -8.28 -1.22 10.22
C PRO A 48 -9.40 -1.28 9.16
N SER A 49 -10.49 -1.99 9.46
CA SER A 49 -11.54 -2.24 8.47
C SER A 49 -12.15 -0.96 7.88
N HIS A 50 -12.26 0.12 8.67
CA HIS A 50 -12.79 1.40 8.20
C HIS A 50 -11.90 2.06 7.13
N ILE A 51 -10.58 1.84 7.19
CA ILE A 51 -9.64 2.34 6.17
C ILE A 51 -9.83 1.55 4.89
N CYS A 52 -9.90 0.21 4.98
CA CYS A 52 -10.19 -0.63 3.82
C CYS A 52 -11.51 -0.23 3.16
N GLU A 53 -12.57 -0.04 3.95
CA GLU A 53 -13.88 0.40 3.45
C GLU A 53 -13.81 1.78 2.78
N GLY A 54 -13.10 2.74 3.38
CA GLY A 54 -12.89 4.07 2.79
C GLY A 54 -12.12 4.06 1.46
N LEU A 55 -11.28 3.04 1.24
CA LEU A 55 -10.55 2.81 -0.01
C LEU A 55 -11.26 1.85 -0.97
N ASN A 56 -12.47 1.39 -0.62
CA ASN A 56 -13.21 0.36 -1.38
C ASN A 56 -12.44 -0.97 -1.55
N LEU A 57 -11.68 -1.36 -0.53
CA LEU A 57 -10.91 -2.60 -0.45
C LEU A 57 -11.57 -3.60 0.49
N LYS A 58 -11.19 -4.88 0.34
CA LYS A 58 -11.66 -5.95 1.23
C LYS A 58 -11.18 -5.71 2.67
N LYS A 59 -11.96 -6.15 3.66
CA LYS A 59 -11.53 -6.21 5.06
C LYS A 59 -10.26 -7.04 5.19
N ASP A 60 -9.46 -6.69 6.19
CA ASP A 60 -8.18 -7.33 6.54
C ASP A 60 -7.08 -7.19 5.48
N THR A 61 -7.29 -6.36 4.46
CA THR A 61 -6.25 -5.94 3.50
C THR A 61 -5.05 -5.34 4.24
N TYR A 62 -3.84 -5.69 3.83
CA TYR A 62 -2.60 -5.19 4.45
C TYR A 62 -2.36 -3.72 4.17
N TRP A 63 -1.69 -3.03 5.10
CA TRP A 63 -1.28 -1.64 4.94
C TRP A 63 -0.52 -1.37 3.64
N ILE A 64 0.40 -2.26 3.27
CA ILE A 64 1.18 -2.13 2.03
C ILE A 64 0.30 -2.19 0.77
N MET A 65 -0.80 -2.95 0.81
CA MET A 65 -1.77 -3.00 -0.28
C MET A 65 -2.59 -1.71 -0.34
N CYS A 66 -3.08 -1.21 0.80
CA CYS A 66 -3.77 0.09 0.86
C CYS A 66 -2.89 1.22 0.32
N LEU A 67 -1.60 1.20 0.66
CA LEU A 67 -0.61 2.16 0.18
C LEU A 67 -0.45 2.08 -1.34
N ALA A 68 -0.29 0.87 -1.88
CA ALA A 68 -0.11 0.66 -3.31
C ALA A 68 -1.34 1.08 -4.13
N GLU A 69 -2.54 0.76 -3.64
CA GLU A 69 -3.81 1.16 -4.26
C GLU A 69 -3.96 2.69 -4.33
N ILE A 70 -3.65 3.40 -3.25
CA ILE A 70 -3.65 4.88 -3.26
C ILE A 70 -2.66 5.42 -4.31
N LEU A 71 -1.47 4.83 -4.39
CA LEU A 71 -0.47 5.26 -5.37
C LEU A 71 -0.92 4.99 -6.80
N ASP A 72 -1.63 3.90 -7.08
CA ASP A 72 -2.15 3.63 -8.42
C ASP A 72 -3.22 4.64 -8.86
N LEU A 73 -4.01 5.15 -7.93
CA LEU A 73 -4.98 6.22 -8.21
C LEU A 73 -4.30 7.55 -8.58
N HIS A 74 -3.15 7.84 -7.97
CA HIS A 74 -2.44 9.12 -8.15
C HIS A 74 -1.33 9.07 -9.20
N LYS A 75 -0.72 7.90 -9.40
CA LYS A 75 0.39 7.63 -10.33
C LYS A 75 0.07 6.36 -11.14
N PRO A 76 -1.02 6.37 -11.94
CA PRO A 76 -1.38 5.20 -12.73
C PRO A 76 -0.23 4.85 -13.69
N PRO A 77 0.09 3.55 -13.85
CA PRO A 77 1.14 3.13 -14.76
C PRO A 77 0.74 3.47 -16.20
N GLN A 78 1.67 4.05 -16.97
CA GLN A 78 1.44 4.25 -18.41
C GLN A 78 1.54 2.91 -19.18
N PHE A 79 2.38 1.98 -18.68
CA PHE A 79 2.60 0.65 -19.23
C PHE A 79 2.94 -0.31 -18.09
N GLY A 80 2.54 -1.58 -18.23
CA GLY A 80 2.87 -2.63 -17.25
C GLY A 80 1.81 -2.84 -16.16
N LYS A 81 2.22 -3.42 -15.04
CA LYS A 81 1.36 -3.70 -13.88
C LYS A 81 1.24 -2.47 -12.99
N THR A 82 0.13 -2.37 -12.28
CA THR A 82 -0.07 -1.40 -11.19
C THR A 82 0.78 -1.81 -9.98
N LYS A 83 1.08 -0.86 -9.09
CA LYS A 83 1.81 -1.12 -7.85
C LYS A 83 1.08 -2.09 -6.94
N SER A 84 -0.24 -1.99 -6.85
CA SER A 84 -1.10 -2.96 -6.16
C SER A 84 -0.85 -4.39 -6.64
N VAL A 85 -0.80 -4.61 -7.96
CA VAL A 85 -0.56 -5.94 -8.54
C VAL A 85 0.87 -6.39 -8.30
N GLU A 86 1.86 -5.52 -8.47
CA GLU A 86 3.28 -5.85 -8.17
C GLU A 86 3.46 -6.26 -6.71
N VAL A 87 2.83 -5.55 -5.77
CA VAL A 87 2.87 -5.87 -4.34
C VAL A 87 2.13 -7.17 -4.07
N PHE A 88 0.96 -7.39 -4.66
CA PHE A 88 0.23 -8.64 -4.46
C PHE A 88 1.02 -9.85 -4.95
N ASP A 89 1.62 -9.77 -6.14
CA ASP A 89 2.48 -10.82 -6.69
C ASP A 89 3.68 -11.09 -5.78
N LEU A 90 4.32 -10.04 -5.25
CA LEU A 90 5.41 -10.17 -4.29
C LEU A 90 4.95 -10.89 -3.01
N LEU A 91 3.79 -10.50 -2.46
CA LEU A 91 3.24 -11.13 -1.26
C LEU A 91 2.90 -12.60 -1.51
N LEU A 92 2.37 -12.94 -2.69
CA LEU A 92 2.12 -14.33 -3.11
C LEU A 92 3.42 -15.13 -3.19
N GLU A 93 4.44 -14.60 -3.87
CA GLU A 93 5.75 -15.25 -4.02
C GLU A 93 6.39 -15.55 -2.66
N LYS A 94 6.24 -14.64 -1.70
CA LYS A 94 6.76 -14.80 -0.33
C LYS A 94 5.85 -15.63 0.57
N GLY A 95 4.71 -16.15 0.09
CA GLY A 95 3.77 -16.97 0.85
C GLY A 95 3.02 -16.22 1.96
N LEU A 96 2.88 -14.90 1.81
CA LEU A 96 2.26 -14.02 2.81
C LEU A 96 0.75 -13.80 2.57
N VAL A 97 0.28 -14.08 1.35
CA VAL A 97 -1.14 -14.12 1.00
C VAL A 97 -1.45 -15.40 0.23
N ILE A 98 -2.74 -15.74 0.15
CA ILE A 98 -3.25 -16.84 -0.66
C ILE A 98 -3.99 -16.24 -1.87
N GLY A 99 -3.70 -16.75 -3.06
CA GLY A 99 -4.32 -16.34 -4.33
C GLY A 99 -5.62 -17.05 -4.65
#